data_AF-A0A3S0C380-F1
#
_entry.id   AF-A0A3S0C380-F1
#
_cell.length_a   1.000
_cell.length_b   1.000
_cell.length_c   1.000
_cell.angle_alpha   90.00
_cell.angle_beta   90.00
_cell.angle_gamma   90.00
#
_symmetry.space_group_name_H-M   'P 1'
#
loop_
_entity.id
_entity.type
_entity.pdbx_description
1 polymer ?
#
loop_
_entity_poly.entity_id
_entity_poly.type
_entity_poly.pdbx_seq_one_letter_code
_entity_poly.pdbx_strand_id
1 'polypeptide(L)' 'MTKIDPAYPRDLIGYGRKPPFADWPGQARVAVQFVLN' A
#
# COMPACT_ATOMS: atom_id res chain seq x y z
N MET A 1 9.35 -2.34 16.89
CA MET A 1 8.21 -1.40 17.00
C MET A 1 8.65 -0.11 16.33
N THR A 2 8.31 0.11 15.05
CA THR A 2 8.72 1.31 14.31
C THR A 2 8.02 2.52 14.92
N LYS A 3 8.79 3.34 15.64
CA LYS A 3 8.31 4.56 16.27
C LYS A 3 8.00 5.57 15.16
N ILE A 4 6.72 5.89 14.95
CA ILE A 4 6.33 7.06 14.15
C ILE A 4 6.89 8.27 14.89
N ASP A 5 7.81 8.99 14.25
CA ASP A 5 8.35 10.22 14.80
C ASP A 5 7.22 11.27 14.81
N PRO A 6 6.77 11.76 15.97
CA PRO A 6 5.72 12.77 16.04
C PRO A 6 6.12 14.08 15.35
N ALA A 7 7.42 14.33 15.12
CA ALA A 7 7.91 15.49 14.38
C ALA A 7 7.81 15.34 12.85
N TYR A 8 7.55 14.14 12.34
CA TYR A 8 7.46 13.89 10.90
C TYR A 8 6.14 13.21 10.53
N PRO A 9 5.14 13.97 10.04
CA PRO A 9 3.76 13.50 9.91
C PRO A 9 3.52 12.57 8.71
N ARG A 10 4.58 12.07 8.06
CA ARG A 10 4.47 11.21 6.88
C ARG A 10 4.96 9.81 7.21
N ASP A 11 4.15 8.82 6.85
CA ASP A 11 4.64 7.45 6.75
C ASP A 11 5.50 7.31 5.48
N LEU A 12 6.81 7.11 5.68
CA LEU A 12 7.76 6.86 4.60
C LEU A 12 8.06 5.36 4.41
N ILE A 13 7.57 4.50 5.29
CA ILE A 13 7.87 3.07 5.29
C ILE A 13 6.76 2.30 4.57
N GLY A 14 5.50 2.64 4.85
CA GLY A 14 4.34 1.92 4.33
C GLY A 14 4.43 0.41 4.59
N TYR A 15 4.15 -0.40 3.56
CA TYR A 15 4.23 -1.87 3.67
C TYR A 15 5.67 -2.43 3.76
N GLY A 16 6.70 -1.61 3.55
CA GLY A 16 8.09 -2.06 3.53
C GLY A 16 8.33 -3.17 2.49
N ARG A 17 9.16 -4.16 2.85
CA ARG A 17 9.66 -5.20 1.92
C ARG A 17 8.62 -6.27 1.54
N LYS A 18 7.62 -6.54 2.38
CA LYS A 18 6.68 -7.66 2.20
C LYS A 18 5.24 -7.14 2.29
N PRO A 19 4.69 -6.62 1.17
CA PRO A 19 3.30 -6.21 1.13
C PRO A 19 2.35 -7.41 1.29
N PRO A 20 1.11 -7.17 1.75
CA PRO A 20 0.10 -8.22 1.82
C PRO A 20 -0.25 -8.73 0.42
N PHE A 21 -0.72 -9.98 0.37
CA PHE A 21 -1.35 -10.50 -0.84
C PHE A 21 -2.72 -9.83 -1.03
N ALA A 22 -2.94 -9.21 -2.19
CA ALA A 22 -4.10 -8.35 -2.42
C ALA A 22 -5.43 -9.10 -2.62
N ASP A 23 -5.39 -10.40 -2.93
CA ASP A 23 -6.56 -11.28 -3.14
C ASP A 23 -7.65 -10.69 -4.05
N TRP A 24 -7.25 -10.27 -5.27
CA TRP A 24 -8.20 -9.71 -6.22
C TRP A 24 -9.22 -10.75 -6.69
N PRO A 25 -10.48 -10.33 -6.96
CA PRO A 25 -11.52 -11.23 -7.45
C PRO A 25 -11.10 -12.05 -8.68
N GLY A 26 -11.53 -13.30 -8.75
CA GLY A 26 -11.20 -14.19 -9.87
C GLY A 26 -9.72 -14.56 -10.00
N GLN A 27 -8.95 -14.46 -8.90
CA GLN A 27 -7.50 -14.70 -8.90
C GLN A 27 -6.72 -13.78 -9.85
N ALA A 28 -7.23 -12.55 -10.05
CA ALA A 28 -6.59 -11.58 -10.93
C ALA A 28 -5.20 -11.19 -10.40
N ARG A 29 -4.25 -11.00 -11.32
CA ARG A 29 -2.85 -10.64 -10.98
C ARG A 29 -2.64 -9.14 -10.78
N VAL A 30 -3.53 -8.32 -11.34
CA VAL A 30 -3.47 -6.86 -11.32
C VAL A 30 -4.88 -6.29 -11.37
N ALA A 31 -5.09 -5.16 -10.70
CA ALA A 31 -6.28 -4.34 -10.85
C ALA A 31 -5.96 -3.15 -11.75
N VAL A 32 -6.81 -2.88 -12.75
CA VAL A 32 -6.70 -1.72 -13.65
C VAL A 32 -7.82 -0.75 -13.31
N GLN A 33 -7.50 0.54 -13.12
CA GLN A 33 -8.46 1.56 -12.74
C GLN A 33 -8.32 2.79 -13.66
N PHE A 34 -9.36 3.07 -14.44
CA PHE A 34 -9.42 4.25 -15.30
C PHE A 34 -9.85 5.47 -14.48
N VAL A 35 -9.17 6.59 -14.67
CA VAL A 35 -9.54 7.90 -14.14
C VAL A 35 -9.88 8.82 -15.31
N LEU A 36 -11.04 9.45 -15.25
CA LEU A 36 -11.41 10.56 -16.14
C LEU A 36 -11.50 11.83 -15.28
N ASN A 37 -10.81 12.88 -15.70
CA ASN A 37 -10.75 14.16 -14.99
C ASN A 37 -11.88 15.09 -15.41
#